data_AF-A0A455SYS8-F1
#
_entry.id   AF-A0A455SYS8-F1
#
_cell.length_a   1.000
_cell.length_b   1.000
_cell.length_c   1.000
_cell.angle_alpha   90.00
_cell.angle_beta   90.00
_cell.angle_gamma   90.00
#
_symmetry.space_group_name_H-M   'P 1'
#
loop_
_entity.id
_entity.type
_entity.pdbx_description
1 polymer ?
#
loop_
_entity_poly.entity_id
_entity_poly.type
_entity_poly.pdbx_seq_one_letter_code
_entity_poly.pdbx_strand_id
1 'polypeptide(L)'
;MSFSGQQPWDHSSRGLLQAALKDMLTWLCDGVELIGECEEVSRLSGEMQSLHLRADELCRVRVDGRPCLFHIEFQARGDAQMASRLLEYNIVARRLYQQEVFSWVIYLHEGGKMPLPPLRWPGLRKGEADTLSFSYRVVKLWEVAAEDLLCLDLPGIWPLALLCRGGRRYEVVERVIAGLEQAQKRQRISAQQLRDLLAHAKTLASLTFQGHVDSSRVQRRFEMLREIYRESPAVQEWLAEGRAEGLAEGRLVTEQELLLSLLARRFPALVPELEPRIRSLQDPDRLRALLLALCDIFDPDAARALFTDSQ
;
A
#
# COMPACT_ATOMS: atom_id res chain seq x y z
N MET A 1 16.88 -8.07 -34.80
CA MET A 1 16.28 -8.33 -36.13
C MET A 1 14.94 -7.61 -36.18
N SER A 2 14.76 -6.84 -37.25
CA SER A 2 13.71 -5.84 -37.48
C SER A 2 12.28 -6.39 -37.49
N PHE A 3 11.32 -5.60 -37.02
CA PHE A 3 10.01 -5.31 -37.63
C PHE A 3 9.52 -3.99 -36.98
N SER A 4 8.96 -2.97 -37.63
CA SER A 4 8.20 -2.95 -38.87
C SER A 4 8.24 -1.54 -39.50
N GLY A 5 8.61 -1.44 -40.78
CA GLY A 5 7.95 -0.46 -41.65
C GLY A 5 6.50 -0.89 -41.80
N GLN A 6 5.55 0.05 -41.70
CA GLN A 6 4.13 -0.26 -41.95
C GLN A 6 4.02 -0.93 -43.32
N GLN A 7 3.44 -2.13 -43.34
CA GLN A 7 3.24 -2.86 -44.59
C GLN A 7 2.18 -2.10 -45.40
N PRO A 8 2.24 -2.08 -46.75
CA PRO A 8 1.25 -1.38 -47.58
C PRO A 8 -0.21 -1.76 -47.28
N TRP A 9 -0.41 -3.01 -46.83
CA TRP A 9 -1.68 -3.56 -46.40
C TRP A 9 -2.23 -2.92 -45.11
N ASP A 10 -1.37 -2.45 -44.20
CA ASP A 10 -1.78 -1.79 -42.95
C ASP A 10 -2.42 -0.43 -43.22
N HIS A 11 -1.92 0.30 -44.22
CA HIS A 11 -2.46 1.60 -44.58
C HIS A 11 -3.81 1.48 -45.30
N SER A 12 -3.91 0.54 -46.25
CA SER A 12 -5.15 0.28 -46.99
C SER A 12 -6.27 -0.25 -46.08
N SER A 13 -5.97 -1.19 -45.18
CA SER A 13 -6.95 -1.74 -44.23
C SER A 13 -7.46 -0.73 -43.22
N ARG A 14 -6.60 0.16 -42.71
CA ARG A 14 -7.02 1.29 -41.86
C ARG A 14 -7.93 2.27 -42.61
N GLY A 15 -7.61 2.59 -43.86
CA GLY A 15 -8.44 3.45 -44.70
C GLY A 15 -9.83 2.86 -44.97
N LEU A 16 -9.92 1.54 -45.19
CA LEU A 16 -11.20 0.84 -45.35
C LEU A 16 -12.04 0.89 -44.07
N LEU A 17 -11.45 0.65 -42.89
CA LEU A 17 -12.15 0.73 -41.62
C LEU A 17 -12.73 2.13 -41.38
N GLN A 18 -11.98 3.18 -41.70
CA GLN A 18 -12.46 4.56 -41.59
C GLN A 18 -13.60 4.85 -42.56
N ALA A 19 -13.50 4.39 -43.81
CA ALA A 19 -14.50 4.68 -44.85
C ALA A 19 -15.81 3.89 -44.69
N ALA A 20 -15.75 2.69 -44.09
CA ALA A 20 -16.87 1.75 -44.03
C ALA A 20 -17.19 1.27 -42.60
N LEU A 21 -16.87 2.07 -41.57
CA LEU A 21 -16.99 1.66 -40.16
C LEU A 21 -18.37 1.08 -39.82
N LYS A 22 -19.44 1.77 -40.21
CA LYS A 22 -20.83 1.34 -39.92
C LYS A 22 -21.15 -0.02 -40.57
N ASP A 23 -20.78 -0.19 -41.83
CA ASP A 23 -21.00 -1.44 -42.56
C ASP A 23 -20.19 -2.58 -41.94
N MET A 24 -18.94 -2.30 -41.56
CA MET A 24 -18.08 -3.28 -40.88
C MET A 24 -18.62 -3.68 -39.51
N LEU A 25 -19.06 -2.73 -38.69
CA LEU A 25 -19.64 -3.02 -37.38
C LEU A 25 -20.91 -3.86 -37.51
N THR A 26 -21.81 -3.50 -38.45
CA THR A 26 -23.04 -4.25 -38.72
C THR A 26 -22.74 -5.67 -39.20
N TRP A 27 -21.71 -5.84 -40.03
CA TRP A 27 -21.26 -7.15 -40.49
C TRP A 27 -20.66 -8.00 -39.36
N LEU A 28 -19.86 -7.40 -38.47
CA LEU A 28 -19.20 -8.10 -37.36
C LEU A 28 -20.15 -8.45 -36.22
N CYS A 29 -21.15 -7.60 -35.95
CA CYS A 29 -22.12 -7.81 -34.90
C CYS A 29 -23.49 -7.25 -35.29
N ASP A 30 -24.44 -8.15 -35.50
CA ASP A 30 -25.82 -7.78 -35.80
C ASP A 30 -26.46 -7.00 -34.63
N GLY A 31 -27.25 -5.97 -34.95
CA GLY A 31 -27.91 -5.13 -33.94
C GLY A 31 -26.98 -4.21 -33.13
N VAL A 32 -25.76 -3.95 -33.60
CA VAL A 32 -24.85 -2.97 -32.98
C VAL A 32 -25.32 -1.53 -33.22
N GLU A 33 -25.32 -0.73 -32.17
CA GLU A 33 -25.57 0.72 -32.24
C GLU A 33 -24.29 1.47 -31.88
N LEU A 34 -23.88 2.41 -32.73
CA LEU A 34 -22.72 3.25 -32.47
C LEU A 34 -23.12 4.40 -31.53
N ILE A 35 -22.58 4.40 -30.31
CA ILE A 35 -22.91 5.39 -29.27
C ILE A 35 -21.92 6.58 -29.27
N GLY A 36 -20.81 6.46 -29.99
CA GLY A 36 -19.77 7.49 -30.12
C GLY A 36 -18.42 6.89 -30.46
N GLU A 37 -17.43 7.74 -30.76
CA GLU A 37 -16.02 7.36 -30.88
C GLU A 37 -15.30 7.62 -29.56
N CYS A 38 -14.35 6.75 -29.19
CA CYS A 38 -13.51 6.98 -28.02
C CYS A 38 -12.48 8.09 -28.34
N GLU A 39 -12.68 9.31 -27.85
CA GLU A 39 -11.77 10.44 -28.10
C GLU A 39 -10.45 10.39 -27.29
N GLU A 40 -10.32 9.53 -26.28
CA GLU A 40 -9.07 9.38 -25.51
C GLU A 40 -8.32 8.10 -25.88
N VAL A 41 -7.42 8.21 -26.87
CA VAL A 41 -6.32 7.26 -27.07
C VAL A 41 -5.00 8.03 -27.12
N SER A 42 -4.69 8.78 -26.06
CA SER A 42 -3.40 9.49 -25.91
C SER A 42 -2.78 9.39 -24.51
N ARG A 43 -3.28 8.52 -23.61
CA ARG A 43 -2.65 8.23 -22.30
C ARG A 43 -2.06 6.84 -22.14
N LEU A 44 -2.27 5.93 -23.09
CA LEU A 44 -1.82 4.54 -22.98
C LEU A 44 -0.33 4.31 -23.30
N SER A 45 0.42 5.34 -23.74
CA SER A 45 1.87 5.21 -23.96
C SER A 45 2.72 5.55 -22.73
N GLY A 46 2.18 6.27 -21.75
CA GLY A 46 2.92 6.74 -20.56
C GLY A 46 2.52 6.07 -19.25
N GLU A 47 1.23 5.85 -18.99
CA GLU A 47 0.76 5.47 -17.65
C GLU A 47 0.93 3.98 -17.28
N MET A 48 1.17 3.12 -18.28
CA MET A 48 1.53 1.71 -18.04
C MET A 48 2.90 1.57 -17.34
N GLN A 49 3.66 2.66 -17.21
CA GLN A 49 4.93 2.72 -16.47
C GLN A 49 4.77 2.82 -14.94
N SER A 50 3.56 3.03 -14.41
CA SER A 50 3.34 3.20 -12.96
C SER A 50 2.82 1.95 -12.24
N LEU A 51 2.73 0.80 -12.92
CA LEU A 51 2.58 -0.48 -12.22
C LEU A 51 3.92 -0.79 -11.56
N HIS A 52 4.13 -0.26 -10.36
CA HIS A 52 5.18 -0.67 -9.43
C HIS A 52 4.87 -2.10 -8.98
N LEU A 53 5.03 -3.08 -9.88
CA LEU A 53 5.27 -4.46 -9.49
C LEU A 53 6.56 -4.43 -8.70
N ARG A 54 6.45 -4.42 -7.38
CA ARG A 54 7.63 -4.53 -6.54
C ARG A 54 8.15 -5.96 -6.68
N ALA A 55 9.46 -6.10 -6.88
CA ALA A 55 10.08 -7.40 -7.15
C ALA A 55 9.94 -8.39 -5.98
N ASP A 56 9.63 -7.92 -4.77
CA ASP A 56 9.37 -8.70 -3.57
C ASP A 56 8.02 -9.45 -3.59
N GLU A 57 7.07 -9.03 -4.43
CA GLU A 57 5.75 -9.67 -4.58
C GLU A 57 5.71 -10.73 -5.70
N LEU A 58 6.77 -10.83 -6.53
CA LEU A 58 6.86 -11.73 -7.69
C LEU A 58 8.07 -12.67 -7.58
N CYS A 59 7.81 -13.95 -7.34
CA CYS A 59 8.85 -14.97 -7.16
C CYS A 59 8.93 -15.93 -8.35
N ARG A 60 10.13 -16.17 -8.87
CA ARG A 60 10.36 -17.26 -9.84
C ARG A 60 10.54 -18.58 -9.11
N VAL A 61 9.65 -19.52 -9.40
CA VAL A 61 9.60 -20.83 -8.75
C VAL A 61 9.61 -21.96 -9.77
N ARG A 62 9.77 -23.19 -9.30
CA ARG A 62 9.65 -24.40 -10.12
C ARG A 62 8.61 -25.32 -9.49
N VAL A 63 7.55 -25.64 -10.24
CA VAL A 63 6.50 -26.56 -9.83
C VAL A 63 6.52 -27.73 -10.81
N ASP A 64 6.68 -28.95 -10.30
CA ASP A 64 6.77 -30.19 -11.10
C ASP A 64 7.75 -30.08 -12.28
N GLY A 65 8.92 -29.48 -12.02
CA GLY A 65 9.96 -29.27 -13.03
C GLY A 65 9.75 -28.04 -13.93
N ARG A 66 8.57 -27.42 -13.94
CA ARG A 66 8.23 -26.30 -14.81
C ARG A 66 8.51 -24.95 -14.15
N PRO A 67 9.30 -24.05 -14.77
CA PRO A 67 9.49 -22.71 -14.26
C PRO A 67 8.20 -21.89 -14.41
N CYS A 68 7.78 -21.23 -13.34
CA CYS A 68 6.66 -20.29 -13.34
C CYS A 68 6.91 -19.16 -12.35
N LEU A 69 6.03 -18.16 -12.37
CA LEU A 69 6.06 -17.02 -11.48
C LEU A 69 4.90 -17.11 -10.49
N PHE A 70 5.18 -16.87 -9.21
CA PHE A 70 4.19 -16.68 -8.17
C PHE A 70 4.11 -15.19 -7.85
N HIS A 71 2.92 -14.63 -7.99
CA HIS A 71 2.59 -13.27 -7.58
C HIS A 71 1.76 -13.34 -6.30
N ILE A 72 2.21 -12.71 -5.21
CA ILE A 72 1.54 -12.74 -3.90
C ILE A 72 1.31 -11.32 -3.42
N GLU A 73 0.04 -10.94 -3.27
CA GLU A 73 -0.37 -9.65 -2.72
C GLU A 73 -0.88 -9.81 -1.28
N PHE A 74 -0.45 -8.95 -0.37
CA PHE A 74 -1.05 -8.83 0.96
C PHE A 74 -2.04 -7.68 1.02
N GLN A 75 -3.22 -7.92 1.59
CA GLN A 75 -4.25 -6.91 1.75
C GLN A 75 -4.75 -6.88 3.20
N ALA A 76 -4.72 -5.71 3.83
CA ALA A 76 -5.19 -5.57 5.20
C ALA A 76 -6.67 -5.95 5.35
N ARG A 77 -7.50 -5.55 4.37
CA ARG A 77 -8.94 -5.84 4.26
C ARG A 77 -9.33 -6.02 2.79
N GLY A 78 -10.57 -6.39 2.52
CA GLY A 78 -11.11 -6.51 1.17
C GLY A 78 -11.07 -5.21 0.36
N ASP A 79 -10.58 -5.30 -0.87
CA ASP A 79 -10.60 -4.26 -1.88
C ASP A 79 -11.39 -4.72 -3.12
N ALA A 80 -12.39 -3.93 -3.51
CA ALA A 80 -13.27 -4.23 -4.64
C ALA A 80 -12.54 -4.29 -5.99
N GLN A 81 -11.40 -3.61 -6.12
CA GLN A 81 -10.60 -3.57 -7.34
C GLN A 81 -9.49 -4.63 -7.37
N MET A 82 -9.35 -5.42 -6.31
CA MET A 82 -8.22 -6.33 -6.15
C MET A 82 -8.11 -7.36 -7.27
N ALA A 83 -9.24 -7.90 -7.73
CA ALA A 83 -9.24 -8.86 -8.84
C ALA A 83 -8.71 -8.25 -10.15
N SER A 84 -9.08 -7.00 -10.44
CA SER A 84 -8.59 -6.26 -11.61
C SER A 84 -7.09 -5.96 -11.49
N ARG A 85 -6.64 -5.50 -10.31
CA ARG A 85 -5.20 -5.28 -10.04
C ARG A 85 -4.40 -6.57 -10.22
N LEU A 86 -4.86 -7.69 -9.67
CA LEU A 86 -4.20 -8.98 -9.84
C LEU A 86 -4.10 -9.39 -11.31
N LEU A 87 -5.15 -9.17 -12.11
CA LEU A 87 -5.13 -9.42 -13.55
C LEU A 87 -4.08 -8.54 -14.26
N GLU A 88 -4.07 -7.24 -13.97
CA GLU A 88 -3.11 -6.29 -14.54
C GLU A 88 -1.67 -6.70 -14.24
N TYR A 89 -1.36 -6.97 -12.97
CA TYR A 89 -0.03 -7.45 -12.56
C TYR A 89 0.35 -8.76 -13.25
N ASN A 90 -0.60 -9.70 -13.34
CA ASN A 90 -0.39 -10.99 -13.99
C ASN A 90 -0.01 -10.81 -15.48
N ILE A 91 -0.76 -9.98 -16.21
CA ILE A 91 -0.51 -9.70 -17.64
C ILE A 91 0.83 -9.01 -17.82
N VAL A 92 1.14 -7.99 -17.01
CA VAL A 92 2.42 -7.26 -17.08
C VAL A 92 3.59 -8.21 -16.80
N ALA A 93 3.54 -8.98 -15.71
CA ALA A 93 4.58 -9.95 -15.39
C ALA A 93 4.74 -11.00 -16.49
N ARG A 94 3.64 -11.56 -17.01
CA ARG A 94 3.68 -12.53 -18.11
C ARG A 94 4.32 -11.95 -19.37
N ARG A 95 4.04 -10.69 -19.70
CA ARG A 95 4.64 -10.00 -20.85
C ARG A 95 6.13 -9.76 -20.67
N LEU A 96 6.55 -9.34 -19.47
CA LEU A 96 7.95 -9.05 -19.16
C LEU A 96 8.83 -10.31 -19.13
N TYR A 97 8.32 -11.39 -18.52
CA TYR A 97 9.12 -12.58 -18.23
C TYR A 97 8.83 -13.76 -19.16
N GLN A 98 7.76 -13.70 -19.98
CA GLN A 98 7.34 -14.76 -20.89
C GLN A 98 7.14 -16.12 -20.18
N GLN A 99 6.60 -16.08 -18.96
CA GLN A 99 6.34 -17.26 -18.12
C GLN A 99 4.90 -17.24 -17.59
N GLU A 100 4.37 -18.42 -17.27
CA GLU A 100 3.07 -18.52 -16.57
C GLU A 100 3.17 -17.87 -15.20
N VAL A 101 2.16 -17.04 -14.88
CA VAL A 101 2.07 -16.34 -13.60
C VAL A 101 0.84 -16.84 -12.86
N PHE A 102 1.03 -17.27 -11.62
CA PHE A 102 -0.04 -17.67 -10.72
C PHE A 102 -0.16 -16.62 -9.62
N SER A 103 -1.37 -16.12 -9.38
CA SER A 103 -1.60 -15.00 -8.47
C SER A 103 -2.37 -15.42 -7.22
N TRP A 104 -1.91 -14.93 -6.07
CA TRP A 104 -2.55 -15.05 -4.77
C TRP A 104 -2.82 -13.67 -4.19
N VAL A 105 -3.92 -13.56 -3.47
CA VAL A 105 -4.13 -12.49 -2.49
C VAL A 105 -4.32 -13.10 -1.11
N ILE A 106 -3.61 -12.54 -0.13
CA ILE A 106 -3.69 -12.92 1.28
C ILE A 106 -4.33 -11.76 2.04
N TYR A 107 -5.55 -11.97 2.55
CA TYR A 107 -6.26 -11.00 3.37
C TYR A 107 -5.94 -11.20 4.85
N LEU A 108 -5.54 -10.12 5.52
CA LEU A 108 -5.12 -10.13 6.93
C LEU A 108 -6.30 -10.08 7.90
N HIS A 109 -7.32 -9.26 7.64
CA HIS A 109 -8.50 -9.08 8.49
C HIS A 109 -9.81 -9.09 7.70
N GLU A 110 -10.88 -9.51 8.40
CA GLU A 110 -12.23 -9.47 7.87
C GLU A 110 -12.70 -8.03 7.64
N GLY A 111 -13.52 -7.85 6.60
CA GLY A 111 -14.10 -6.57 6.21
C GLY A 111 -13.71 -6.13 4.80
N GLY A 112 -14.45 -5.16 4.26
CA GLY A 112 -14.27 -4.71 2.88
C GLY A 112 -14.89 -5.66 1.85
N LYS A 113 -14.92 -5.23 0.58
CA LYS A 113 -15.47 -6.02 -0.52
C LYS A 113 -14.36 -6.88 -1.11
N MET A 114 -14.52 -8.20 -1.07
CA MET A 114 -13.56 -9.14 -1.66
C MET A 114 -14.19 -9.80 -2.88
N PRO A 115 -13.76 -9.46 -4.11
CA PRO A 115 -14.17 -10.20 -5.29
C PRO A 115 -13.78 -11.67 -5.17
N LEU A 116 -14.68 -12.57 -5.56
CA LEU A 116 -14.40 -14.00 -5.60
C LEU A 116 -13.79 -14.39 -6.95
N PRO A 117 -12.79 -15.28 -6.97
CA PRO A 117 -12.28 -15.83 -8.21
C PRO A 117 -13.30 -16.78 -8.87
N PRO A 118 -13.28 -16.91 -10.21
CA PRO A 118 -12.48 -16.10 -11.13
C PRO A 118 -13.09 -14.71 -11.36
N LEU A 119 -12.24 -13.73 -11.72
CA LEU A 119 -12.71 -12.49 -12.33
C LEU A 119 -13.29 -12.82 -13.70
N ARG A 120 -14.54 -12.41 -13.95
CA ARG A 120 -15.24 -12.66 -15.20
C ARG A 120 -15.58 -11.36 -15.90
N TRP A 121 -15.25 -11.28 -17.18
CA TRP A 121 -15.81 -10.27 -18.07
C TRP A 121 -16.80 -10.96 -19.01
N PRO A 122 -18.05 -10.50 -19.06
CA PRO A 122 -19.10 -11.19 -19.81
C PRO A 122 -18.79 -11.22 -21.31
N GLY A 123 -19.41 -12.18 -21.99
CA GLY A 123 -19.53 -12.22 -23.44
C GLY A 123 -20.26 -10.98 -23.99
N LEU A 124 -20.15 -10.76 -25.30
CA LEU A 124 -20.82 -9.64 -25.96
C LEU A 124 -22.34 -9.76 -25.84
N ARG A 125 -22.87 -10.99 -25.94
CA ARG A 125 -24.29 -11.27 -25.78
C ARG A 125 -24.57 -12.15 -24.56
N LYS A 126 -25.80 -12.02 -24.05
CA LYS A 126 -26.30 -12.90 -22.99
C LYS A 126 -26.31 -14.34 -23.47
N GLY A 127 -25.62 -15.22 -22.74
CA GLY A 127 -25.51 -16.65 -23.06
C GLY A 127 -24.25 -17.03 -23.83
N GLU A 128 -23.45 -16.07 -24.28
CA GLU A 128 -22.11 -16.33 -24.78
C GLU A 128 -21.14 -16.64 -23.65
N ALA A 129 -20.03 -17.30 -23.99
CA ALA A 129 -18.93 -17.50 -23.06
C ALA A 129 -18.31 -16.15 -22.64
N ASP A 130 -17.78 -16.11 -21.42
CA ASP A 130 -17.05 -14.95 -20.92
C ASP A 130 -15.89 -14.57 -21.86
N THR A 131 -15.72 -13.28 -22.12
CA THR A 131 -14.55 -12.75 -22.88
C THR A 131 -13.26 -12.91 -22.09
N LEU A 132 -13.35 -12.91 -20.76
CA LEU A 132 -12.24 -13.18 -19.85
C LEU A 132 -12.74 -14.00 -18.65
N SER A 133 -11.98 -15.05 -18.30
CA SER A 133 -12.09 -15.73 -17.01
C SER A 133 -10.70 -15.85 -16.39
N PHE A 134 -10.39 -15.01 -15.42
CA PHE A 134 -9.10 -14.97 -14.74
C PHE A 134 -9.18 -15.59 -13.34
N SER A 135 -8.50 -16.72 -13.18
CA SER A 135 -8.44 -17.44 -11.90
C SER A 135 -7.24 -16.98 -11.06
N TYR A 136 -7.49 -16.74 -9.78
CA TYR A 136 -6.49 -16.46 -8.77
C TYR A 136 -6.87 -17.17 -7.46
N ARG A 137 -5.94 -17.24 -6.51
CA ARG A 137 -6.16 -17.89 -5.21
C ARG A 137 -6.33 -16.85 -4.12
N VAL A 138 -7.22 -17.14 -3.18
CA VAL A 138 -7.52 -16.27 -2.05
C VAL A 138 -7.19 -17.02 -0.76
N VAL A 139 -6.42 -16.39 0.12
CA VAL A 139 -6.20 -16.85 1.49
C VAL A 139 -6.76 -15.80 2.43
N LYS A 140 -7.64 -16.20 3.35
CA LYS A 140 -8.16 -15.32 4.40
C LYS A 140 -7.61 -15.82 5.73
N LEU A 141 -6.72 -15.04 6.36
CA LEU A 141 -6.02 -15.53 7.54
C LEU A 141 -6.97 -15.87 8.69
N TRP A 142 -8.06 -15.11 8.87
CA TRP A 142 -9.06 -15.36 9.91
C TRP A 142 -9.89 -16.65 9.71
N GLU A 143 -9.82 -17.31 8.55
CA GLU A 143 -10.44 -18.62 8.31
C GLU A 143 -9.48 -19.78 8.61
N VAL A 144 -8.17 -19.54 8.56
CA VAL A 144 -7.11 -20.51 8.88
C VAL A 144 -7.02 -20.67 10.39
N ALA A 145 -6.90 -21.90 10.91
CA ALA A 145 -6.68 -22.09 12.34
C ALA A 145 -5.23 -21.72 12.70
N ALA A 146 -5.03 -20.95 13.77
CA ALA A 146 -3.68 -20.59 14.22
C ALA A 146 -2.81 -21.83 14.51
N GLU A 147 -3.43 -22.90 15.00
CA GLU A 147 -2.75 -24.17 15.26
C GLU A 147 -2.17 -24.81 14.00
N ASP A 148 -2.92 -24.77 12.90
CA ASP A 148 -2.49 -25.36 11.63
C ASP A 148 -1.20 -24.69 11.15
N LEU A 149 -1.11 -23.36 11.25
CA LEU A 149 0.12 -22.63 10.90
C LEU A 149 1.29 -22.93 11.85
N LEU A 150 1.03 -23.01 13.15
CA LEU A 150 2.09 -23.26 14.14
C LEU A 150 2.64 -24.69 14.07
N CYS A 151 1.84 -25.64 13.59
CA CYS A 151 2.27 -27.02 13.36
C CYS A 151 3.09 -27.19 12.07
N LEU A 152 3.04 -26.24 11.15
CA LEU A 152 3.92 -26.25 9.98
C LEU A 152 5.36 -26.01 10.43
N ASP A 153 6.29 -26.79 9.88
CA ASP A 153 7.72 -26.63 10.11
C ASP A 153 8.31 -25.45 9.32
N LEU A 154 7.63 -24.30 9.35
CA LEU A 154 7.91 -23.10 8.56
C LEU A 154 7.98 -21.88 9.49
N PRO A 155 9.11 -21.65 10.19
CA PRO A 155 9.21 -20.58 11.18
C PRO A 155 8.93 -19.18 10.63
N GLY A 156 9.21 -18.95 9.34
CA GLY A 156 8.98 -17.65 8.70
C GLY A 156 7.51 -17.21 8.61
N ILE A 157 6.54 -18.12 8.72
CA ILE A 157 5.11 -17.79 8.63
C ILE A 157 4.40 -17.78 9.98
N TRP A 158 5.04 -18.25 11.05
CA TRP A 158 4.43 -18.31 12.38
C TRP A 158 3.91 -16.97 12.91
N PRO A 159 4.52 -15.79 12.63
CA PRO A 159 3.92 -14.51 13.02
C PRO A 159 2.48 -14.29 12.52
N LEU A 160 2.13 -14.86 11.35
CA LEU A 160 0.77 -14.76 10.79
C LEU A 160 -0.27 -15.49 11.63
N ALA A 161 0.13 -16.45 12.48
CA ALA A 161 -0.78 -17.17 13.36
C ALA A 161 -1.53 -16.24 14.33
N LEU A 162 -0.99 -15.06 14.61
CA LEU A 162 -1.66 -14.04 15.43
C LEU A 162 -2.93 -13.48 14.77
N LEU A 163 -2.98 -13.47 13.43
CA LEU A 163 -4.11 -13.01 12.63
C LEU A 163 -5.14 -14.12 12.35
N CYS A 164 -4.79 -15.36 12.67
CA CYS A 164 -5.60 -16.53 12.37
C CYS A 164 -6.75 -16.75 13.34
N ARG A 165 -7.68 -17.65 12.97
CA ARG A 165 -8.75 -18.10 13.87
C ARG A 165 -8.15 -18.69 15.14
N GLY A 166 -8.50 -18.11 16.29
CA GLY A 166 -7.92 -18.48 17.59
C GLY A 166 -6.51 -17.95 17.82
N GLY A 167 -6.01 -17.03 16.99
CA GLY A 167 -4.70 -16.39 17.10
C GLY A 167 -4.61 -15.28 18.14
N ARG A 168 -5.74 -14.61 18.42
CA ARG A 168 -5.87 -13.53 19.42
C ARG A 168 -5.92 -14.08 20.85
N ARG A 169 -4.89 -14.82 21.25
CA ARG A 169 -4.71 -15.38 22.60
C ARG A 169 -3.26 -15.21 23.01
N TYR A 170 -3.01 -14.90 24.28
CA TYR A 170 -1.65 -14.71 24.78
C TYR A 170 -0.77 -15.94 24.59
N GLU A 171 -1.35 -17.14 24.71
CA GLU A 171 -0.62 -18.41 24.55
C GLU A 171 -0.06 -18.57 23.12
N VAL A 172 -0.75 -18.04 22.11
CA VAL A 172 -0.28 -18.06 20.72
C VAL A 172 0.92 -17.12 20.56
N VAL A 173 0.89 -15.95 21.19
CA VAL A 173 2.04 -15.01 21.20
C VAL A 173 3.28 -15.68 21.79
N GLU A 174 3.15 -16.34 22.94
CA GLU A 174 4.28 -17.06 23.55
C GLU A 174 4.80 -18.18 22.66
N ARG A 175 3.90 -18.95 22.02
CA ARG A 175 4.31 -20.03 21.12
C ARG A 175 5.04 -19.52 19.88
N VAL A 176 4.59 -18.41 19.29
CA VAL A 176 5.29 -17.77 18.18
C VAL A 176 6.69 -17.35 18.61
N ILE A 177 6.82 -16.62 19.72
CA ILE A 177 8.11 -16.13 20.22
C ILE A 177 9.06 -17.29 20.55
N ALA A 178 8.62 -18.21 21.41
CA ALA A 178 9.43 -19.36 21.83
C ALA A 178 9.79 -20.27 20.66
N GLY A 179 8.86 -20.44 19.71
CA GLY A 179 9.09 -21.16 18.47
C GLY A 179 10.22 -20.52 17.67
N LEU A 180 10.17 -19.22 17.42
CA LEU A 180 11.19 -18.49 16.67
C LEU A 180 12.56 -18.56 17.35
N GLU A 181 12.63 -18.35 18.66
CA GLU A 181 13.88 -18.51 19.43
C GLU A 181 14.43 -19.94 19.31
N GLN A 182 13.57 -20.95 19.38
CA GLN A 182 13.97 -22.34 19.23
C GLN A 182 14.43 -22.66 17.79
N ALA A 183 13.75 -22.11 16.79
CA ALA A 183 14.15 -22.25 15.39
C ALA A 183 15.54 -21.65 15.14
N GLN A 184 15.83 -20.49 15.75
CA GLN A 184 17.15 -19.86 15.68
C GLN A 184 18.22 -20.69 16.42
N LYS A 185 17.94 -21.19 17.63
CA LYS A 185 18.85 -22.09 18.37
C LYS A 185 19.17 -23.36 17.59
N ARG A 186 18.18 -23.89 16.85
CA ARG A 186 18.33 -25.05 15.96
C ARG A 186 18.88 -24.69 14.57
N GLN A 187 19.29 -23.44 14.36
CA GLN A 187 19.87 -22.94 13.10
C GLN A 187 18.95 -23.07 11.88
N ARG A 188 17.63 -23.14 12.10
CA ARG A 188 16.61 -23.15 11.03
C ARG A 188 16.36 -21.76 10.45
N ILE A 189 16.65 -20.72 11.24
CA ILE A 189 16.62 -19.32 10.84
C ILE A 189 17.89 -18.63 11.37
N SER A 190 18.35 -17.61 10.66
CA SER A 190 19.47 -16.78 11.10
C SER A 190 19.08 -15.85 12.26
N ALA A 191 20.08 -15.27 12.93
CA ALA A 191 19.84 -14.22 13.93
C ALA A 191 19.12 -13.00 13.32
N GLN A 192 19.45 -12.65 12.07
CA GLN A 192 18.78 -11.57 11.36
C GLN A 192 17.29 -11.89 11.13
N GLN A 193 16.99 -13.09 10.63
CA GLN A 193 15.60 -13.53 10.44
C GLN A 193 14.82 -13.56 11.75
N LEU A 194 15.45 -13.97 12.87
CA LEU A 194 14.80 -13.90 14.18
C LEU A 194 14.38 -12.47 14.52
N ARG A 195 15.27 -11.48 14.35
CA ARG A 195 14.97 -10.08 14.63
C ARG A 195 13.81 -9.56 13.77
N ASP A 196 13.86 -9.83 12.47
CA ASP A 196 12.84 -9.38 11.53
C ASP A 196 11.47 -10.02 11.84
N LEU A 197 11.44 -11.33 12.09
CA LEU A 197 10.21 -12.05 12.42
C LEU A 197 9.63 -11.61 13.77
N LEU A 198 10.46 -11.31 14.77
CA LEU A 198 10.00 -10.74 16.04
C LEU A 198 9.47 -9.31 15.88
N ALA A 199 10.09 -8.49 15.02
CA ALA A 199 9.59 -7.15 14.70
C ALA A 199 8.20 -7.23 14.05
N HIS A 200 8.03 -8.08 13.04
CA HIS A 200 6.74 -8.29 12.40
C HIS A 200 5.71 -8.87 13.37
N ALA A 201 6.09 -9.85 14.20
CA ALA A 201 5.19 -10.40 15.22
C ALA A 201 4.73 -9.33 16.21
N LYS A 202 5.60 -8.40 16.63
CA LYS A 202 5.23 -7.26 17.48
C LYS A 202 4.22 -6.35 16.79
N THR A 203 4.45 -6.00 15.53
CA THR A 203 3.54 -5.14 14.76
C THR A 203 2.16 -5.78 14.63
N LEU A 204 2.10 -7.06 14.22
CA LEU A 204 0.86 -7.81 14.12
C LEU A 204 0.15 -7.95 15.46
N ALA A 205 0.90 -8.22 16.55
CA ALA A 205 0.35 -8.31 17.88
C ALA A 205 -0.25 -6.97 18.35
N SER A 206 0.43 -5.84 18.08
CA SER A 206 -0.03 -4.51 18.47
C SER A 206 -1.37 -4.15 17.81
N LEU A 207 -1.52 -4.49 16.52
CA LEU A 207 -2.78 -4.28 15.77
C LEU A 207 -3.88 -5.24 16.26
N THR A 208 -3.54 -6.51 16.48
CA THR A 208 -4.53 -7.55 16.83
C THR A 208 -5.02 -7.41 18.27
N PHE A 209 -4.16 -7.01 19.20
CA PHE A 209 -4.49 -6.92 20.64
C PHE A 209 -4.91 -5.51 21.09
N GLN A 210 -5.15 -4.58 20.17
CA GLN A 210 -5.67 -3.25 20.52
C GLN A 210 -7.02 -3.39 21.27
N GLY A 211 -7.12 -2.78 22.46
CA GLY A 211 -8.29 -2.86 23.33
C GLY A 211 -8.60 -4.26 23.91
N HIS A 212 -7.69 -5.22 23.77
CA HIS A 212 -7.88 -6.59 24.29
C HIS A 212 -7.45 -6.70 25.77
N VAL A 213 -8.06 -7.62 26.52
CA VAL A 213 -7.73 -7.87 27.94
C VAL A 213 -6.25 -8.21 28.15
N ASP A 214 -5.65 -8.94 27.21
CA ASP A 214 -4.23 -9.31 27.26
C ASP A 214 -3.27 -8.24 26.70
N SER A 215 -3.76 -7.09 26.25
CA SER A 215 -2.94 -6.08 25.55
C SER A 215 -1.70 -5.68 26.34
N SER A 216 -1.84 -5.36 27.63
CA SER A 216 -0.72 -5.00 28.50
C SER A 216 0.24 -6.16 28.76
N ARG A 217 -0.24 -7.41 28.71
CA ARG A 217 0.59 -8.61 28.88
C ARG A 217 1.44 -8.86 27.63
N VAL A 218 0.82 -8.77 26.46
CA VAL A 218 1.50 -8.85 25.15
C VAL A 218 2.53 -7.74 24.99
N GLN A 219 2.17 -6.49 25.34
CA GLN A 219 3.09 -5.36 25.27
C GLN A 219 4.33 -5.57 26.15
N ARG A 220 4.14 -5.98 27.41
CA ARG A 220 5.27 -6.31 28.31
C ARG A 220 6.13 -7.43 27.74
N ARG A 221 5.52 -8.45 27.11
CA ARG A 221 6.27 -9.55 26.51
C ARG A 221 7.21 -9.08 25.40
N PHE A 222 6.71 -8.26 24.48
CA PHE A 222 7.56 -7.69 23.44
C PHE A 222 8.53 -6.62 23.97
N GLU A 223 8.23 -5.91 25.06
CA GLU A 223 9.21 -4.98 25.64
C GLU A 223 10.47 -5.70 26.14
N MET A 224 10.34 -6.89 26.73
CA MET A 224 11.49 -7.72 27.14
C MET A 224 12.39 -8.13 25.96
N LEU A 225 11.84 -8.18 24.74
CA LEU A 225 12.55 -8.56 23.51
C LEU A 225 13.01 -7.35 22.70
N ARG A 226 12.84 -6.14 23.23
CA ARG A 226 13.07 -4.89 22.50
C ARG A 226 14.46 -4.79 21.92
N GLU A 227 15.48 -5.11 22.71
CA GLU A 227 16.87 -5.02 22.25
C GLU A 227 17.16 -6.02 21.11
N ILE A 228 16.39 -7.10 20.99
CA ILE A 228 16.55 -8.08 19.92
C ILE A 228 15.96 -7.53 18.61
N TYR A 229 14.65 -7.29 18.56
CA TYR A 229 14.02 -6.91 17.29
C TYR A 229 14.31 -5.46 16.87
N ARG A 230 14.72 -4.59 17.80
CA ARG A 230 15.05 -3.20 17.47
C ARG A 230 16.25 -3.11 16.52
N GLU A 231 17.14 -4.08 16.54
CA GLU A 231 18.26 -4.20 15.59
C GLU A 231 17.82 -4.63 14.18
N SER A 232 16.54 -4.94 13.93
CA SER A 232 16.04 -5.16 12.58
C SER A 232 16.23 -3.90 11.73
N PRO A 233 16.78 -3.99 10.50
CA PRO A 233 16.92 -2.86 9.59
C PRO A 233 15.61 -2.12 9.35
N ALA A 234 14.51 -2.84 9.17
CA ALA A 234 13.18 -2.25 8.98
C ALA A 234 12.75 -1.42 10.20
N VAL A 235 13.02 -1.91 11.42
CA VAL A 235 12.70 -1.16 12.65
C VAL A 235 13.59 0.08 12.77
N GLN A 236 14.85 0.01 12.38
CA GLN A 236 15.76 1.17 12.39
C GLN A 236 15.32 2.24 11.39
N GLU A 237 14.88 1.84 10.20
CA GLU A 237 14.33 2.72 9.18
C GLU A 237 13.05 3.41 9.67
N TRP A 238 12.07 2.66 10.17
CA TRP A 238 10.84 3.23 10.74
C TRP A 238 11.12 4.20 11.90
N LEU A 239 12.10 3.87 12.75
CA LEU A 239 12.52 4.76 13.83
C LEU A 239 13.24 6.01 13.32
N ALA A 240 13.94 5.94 12.19
CA ALA A 240 14.59 7.09 11.58
C ALA A 240 13.58 8.03 10.90
N GLU A 241 12.63 7.46 10.15
CA GLU A 241 11.51 8.19 9.56
C GLU A 241 10.68 8.89 10.64
N GLY A 242 10.25 8.17 11.67
CA GLY A 242 9.48 8.76 12.78
C GLY A 242 10.25 9.83 13.56
N ARG A 243 11.59 9.74 13.64
CA ARG A 243 12.42 10.83 14.20
C ARG A 243 12.45 12.05 13.28
N ALA A 244 12.57 11.84 11.97
CA ALA A 244 12.59 12.92 11.00
C ALA A 244 11.25 13.66 10.96
N GLU A 245 10.14 12.93 10.93
CA GLU A 245 8.77 13.47 11.04
C GLU A 245 8.57 14.21 12.36
N GLY A 246 8.93 13.60 13.49
CA GLY A 246 8.80 14.24 14.80
C GLY A 246 9.65 15.52 14.96
N LEU A 247 10.83 15.58 14.32
CA LEU A 247 11.64 16.81 14.27
C LEU A 247 10.99 17.88 13.38
N ALA A 248 10.40 17.49 12.25
CA ALA A 248 9.70 18.41 11.36
C ALA A 248 8.45 18.99 12.03
N GLU A 249 7.62 18.15 12.64
CA GLU A 249 6.44 18.57 13.42
C GLU A 249 6.86 19.42 14.63
N GLY A 250 7.88 19.00 15.37
CA GLY A 250 8.41 19.75 16.51
C GLY A 250 8.92 21.13 16.11
N ARG A 251 9.60 21.25 14.96
CA ARG A 251 10.03 22.54 14.40
C ARG A 251 8.82 23.42 14.09
N LEU A 252 7.80 22.89 13.43
CA LEU A 252 6.58 23.62 13.08
C LEU A 252 5.89 24.17 14.34
N VAL A 253 5.59 23.30 15.31
CA VAL A 253 4.93 23.69 16.57
C VAL A 253 5.77 24.72 17.31
N THR A 254 7.10 24.56 17.36
CA THR A 254 7.98 25.51 18.02
C THR A 254 7.93 26.89 17.36
N GLU A 255 7.99 26.99 16.03
CA GLU A 255 7.93 28.29 15.34
C GLU A 255 6.55 28.96 15.52
N GLN A 256 5.46 28.19 15.54
CA GLN A 256 4.12 28.70 15.86
C GLN A 256 4.05 29.27 17.29
N GLU A 257 4.51 28.52 18.28
CA GLU A 257 4.48 28.93 19.69
C GLU A 257 5.40 30.13 19.97
N LEU A 258 6.56 30.19 19.33
CA LEU A 258 7.46 31.35 19.42
C LEU A 258 6.82 32.61 18.83
N LEU A 259 6.15 32.49 17.69
CA LEU A 259 5.46 33.60 17.03
C LEU A 259 4.28 34.10 17.87
N LEU A 260 3.48 33.18 18.40
CA LEU A 260 2.38 33.50 19.32
C LEU A 260 2.88 34.15 20.60
N SER A 261 3.97 33.65 21.18
CA SER A 261 4.58 34.22 22.38
C SER A 261 5.07 35.65 22.15
N LEU A 262 5.69 35.91 21.00
CA LEU A 262 6.11 37.26 20.61
C LEU A 262 4.91 38.19 20.40
N LEU A 263 3.89 37.71 19.68
CA LEU A 263 2.65 38.45 19.44
C LEU A 263 1.95 38.80 20.76
N ALA A 264 1.79 37.85 21.67
CA ALA A 264 1.15 38.07 22.96
C ALA A 264 1.92 39.08 23.82
N ARG A 265 3.25 39.08 23.75
CA ARG A 265 4.09 40.02 24.49
C ARG A 265 4.03 41.44 23.94
N ARG A 266 3.93 41.61 22.62
CA ARG A 266 3.99 42.93 21.96
C ARG A 266 2.63 43.54 21.65
N PHE A 267 1.68 42.71 21.24
CA PHE A 267 0.37 43.09 20.73
C PHE A 267 -0.73 42.15 21.28
N PRO A 268 -0.94 42.12 22.61
CA PRO A 268 -1.86 41.17 23.24
C PRO A 268 -3.30 41.25 22.70
N ALA A 269 -3.73 42.44 22.26
CA ALA A 269 -5.06 42.65 21.67
C ALA A 269 -5.27 41.94 20.32
N LEU A 270 -4.20 41.58 19.61
CA LEU A 270 -4.27 40.89 18.31
C LEU A 270 -4.26 39.36 18.42
N VAL A 271 -3.95 38.80 19.59
CA VAL A 271 -3.83 37.35 19.77
C VAL A 271 -5.13 36.61 19.44
N PRO A 272 -6.33 37.03 19.92
CA PRO A 272 -7.57 36.31 19.60
C PRO A 272 -7.89 36.26 18.11
N GLU A 273 -7.45 37.28 17.36
CA GLU A 273 -7.65 37.40 15.92
C GLU A 273 -6.64 36.55 15.12
N LEU A 274 -5.37 36.60 15.49
CA LEU A 274 -4.28 36.04 14.69
C LEU A 274 -3.85 34.63 15.11
N GLU A 275 -4.20 34.17 16.31
CA GLU A 275 -3.82 32.83 16.78
C GLU A 275 -4.31 31.70 15.86
N PRO A 276 -5.58 31.65 15.43
CA PRO A 276 -6.05 30.62 14.51
C PRO A 276 -5.29 30.64 13.19
N ARG A 277 -4.91 31.83 12.72
CA ARG A 277 -4.17 32.01 11.46
C ARG A 277 -2.73 31.50 11.60
N ILE A 278 -2.04 31.84 12.68
CA ILE A 278 -0.68 31.35 12.95
C ILE A 278 -0.66 29.83 13.09
N ARG A 279 -1.62 29.24 13.81
CA ARG A 279 -1.76 27.78 13.94
C ARG A 279 -2.08 27.08 12.61
N SER A 280 -2.68 27.79 11.65
CA SER A 280 -2.99 27.24 10.32
C SER A 280 -1.79 27.20 9.36
N LEU A 281 -0.74 27.99 9.62
CA LEU A 281 0.46 28.03 8.78
C LEU A 281 1.27 26.75 8.98
N GLN A 282 1.56 26.05 7.89
CA GLN A 282 2.29 24.77 7.88
C GLN A 282 3.76 24.90 7.45
N ASP A 283 4.21 26.11 7.13
CA ASP A 283 5.57 26.38 6.66
C ASP A 283 6.40 27.01 7.80
N PRO A 284 7.35 26.26 8.41
CA PRO A 284 8.21 26.77 9.48
C PRO A 284 9.09 27.94 9.04
N ASP A 285 9.53 27.99 7.78
CA ASP A 285 10.38 29.06 7.27
C ASP A 285 9.59 30.36 7.11
N ARG A 286 8.34 30.26 6.63
CA ARG A 286 7.41 31.41 6.62
C ARG A 286 7.08 31.91 8.02
N LEU A 287 6.83 31.00 8.97
CA LEU A 287 6.60 31.37 10.38
C LEU A 287 7.81 32.08 10.98
N ARG A 288 9.02 31.59 10.70
CA ARG A 288 10.27 32.22 11.11
C ARG A 288 10.43 33.62 10.53
N ALA A 289 10.11 33.80 9.25
CA ALA A 289 10.17 35.10 8.59
C ALA A 289 9.16 36.09 9.21
N LEU A 290 7.94 35.65 9.49
CA LEU A 290 6.92 36.45 10.20
C LEU A 290 7.36 36.82 11.61
N LEU A 291 8.00 35.90 12.33
CA LEU A 291 8.58 36.16 13.65
C LEU A 291 9.64 37.26 13.61
N LEU A 292 10.57 37.17 12.64
CA LEU A 292 11.61 38.18 12.47
C LEU A 292 11.01 39.54 12.05
N ALA A 293 10.06 39.56 11.12
CA ALA A 293 9.38 40.79 10.72
C ALA A 293 8.62 41.43 11.89
N LEU A 294 7.96 40.62 12.73
CA LEU A 294 7.25 41.09 13.90
C LEU A 294 8.19 41.67 14.97
N CYS A 295 9.49 41.31 14.99
CA CYS A 295 10.50 41.92 15.86
C CYS A 295 10.78 43.39 15.54
N ASP A 296 10.54 43.85 14.32
CA ASP A 296 10.86 45.21 13.89
C ASP A 296 9.63 46.14 13.82
N ILE A 297 8.43 45.60 14.04
CA ILE A 297 7.17 46.37 14.01
C ILE A 297 6.76 46.82 15.40
N PHE A 298 6.45 48.11 15.56
CA PHE A 298 5.99 48.71 16.82
C PHE A 298 4.53 49.16 16.79
N ASP A 299 3.89 49.16 15.62
CA ASP A 299 2.52 49.60 15.41
C ASP A 299 1.56 48.38 15.27
N PRO A 300 0.43 48.35 16.00
CA PRO A 300 -0.51 47.23 15.94
C PRO A 300 -1.16 47.00 14.56
N ASP A 301 -1.45 48.06 13.80
CA ASP A 301 -2.09 47.91 12.49
C ASP A 301 -1.08 47.39 11.44
N ALA A 302 0.16 47.86 11.49
CA ALA A 302 1.27 47.28 10.72
C ALA A 302 1.54 45.81 11.09
N ALA A 303 1.42 45.44 12.38
CA ALA A 303 1.57 44.07 12.83
C ALA A 303 0.44 43.17 12.31
N ARG A 304 -0.81 43.67 12.28
CA ARG A 304 -1.94 42.97 11.67
C ARG A 304 -1.74 42.77 10.17
N ALA A 305 -1.23 43.78 9.47
CA ALA A 305 -1.00 43.75 8.02
C ALA A 305 -0.05 42.61 7.56
N LEU A 306 1.00 42.31 8.36
CA LEU A 306 1.93 41.21 8.08
C LEU A 306 1.23 39.87 7.90
N PHE A 307 0.16 39.65 8.65
CA PHE A 307 -0.57 38.40 8.61
C PHE A 307 -1.65 38.41 7.54
N THR A 308 -2.14 39.57 7.07
CA THR A 308 -3.21 39.66 6.08
C THR A 308 -2.75 39.65 4.61
N ASP A 309 -1.55 40.14 4.30
CA ASP A 309 -1.09 40.40 2.92
C ASP A 309 -0.46 39.22 2.18
N SER A 310 -0.61 37.99 2.67
CA SER A 310 -0.07 36.81 1.99
C SER A 310 -1.13 35.74 1.72
N GLN A 311 -1.89 35.97 0.64
CA GLN A 311 -2.50 34.92 -0.20
C GLN A 311 -1.50 34.49 -1.26
#